data_AF-D0P3D9-F1
#
_entry.id   AF-D0P3D9-F1
#
_cell.length_a   1.000
_cell.length_b   1.000
_cell.length_c   1.000
_cell.angle_alpha   90.00
_cell.angle_beta   90.00
_cell.angle_gamma   90.00
#
_symmetry.space_group_name_H-M   'P 1'
#
loop_
_entity.id
_entity.type
_entity.pdbx_description
1 polymer ?
#
loop_
_entity_poly.entity_id
_entity_poly.type
_entity_poly.pdbx_seq_one_letter_code
_entity_poly.pdbx_strand_id
1 'polypeptide(L)'
;MIIVNIICTLFAGCNPPAVSIPRGYKWLHYVIPNKYAFSSLAAIVFGDCPSDGDGNQRGCQQMTGTPPGLPDGMTLKEYLETNFLIKHSDIWSNVGILIIWIAVLRLLSLLALRYVNHQRK
;
A
#
# COMPACT_ATOMS: atom_id res chain seq x y z
N MET A 1 3.39 -10.08 19.09
CA MET A 1 2.67 -9.15 18.19
C MET A 1 3.58 -8.09 17.56
N ILE A 2 4.54 -7.50 18.29
CA ILE A 2 5.42 -6.43 17.78
C ILE A 2 6.23 -6.84 16.54
N ILE A 3 6.83 -8.03 16.54
CA ILE A 3 7.66 -8.50 15.41
C ILE A 3 6.85 -8.59 14.10
N VAL A 4 5.63 -9.14 14.17
CA VAL A 4 4.74 -9.25 13.00
C VAL A 4 4.37 -7.87 12.47
N ASN A 5 4.06 -6.92 13.35
CA ASN A 5 3.71 -5.55 12.96
C ASN A 5 4.90 -4.83 12.29
N ILE A 6 6.11 -4.96 12.84
CA ILE A 6 7.33 -4.39 12.27
C ILE A 6 7.58 -4.97 10.87
N ILE A 7 7.47 -6.29 10.70
CA ILE A 7 7.63 -6.93 9.39
C ILE A 7 6.57 -6.40 8.42
N CYS A 8 5.29 -6.36 8.81
CA CYS A 8 4.24 -5.84 7.97
C CYS A 8 4.43 -4.37 7.59
N THR A 9 5.03 -3.56 8.46
CA THR A 9 5.31 -2.15 8.21
C THR A 9 6.49 -1.96 7.26
N LEU A 10 7.57 -2.73 7.44
CA LEU A 10 8.76 -2.67 6.58
C LEU A 10 8.44 -2.99 5.11
N PHE A 11 7.54 -3.95 4.88
CA PHE A 11 7.17 -4.41 3.55
C PHE A 11 5.84 -3.80 3.05
N ALA A 12 5.27 -2.82 3.76
CA ALA A 12 4.08 -2.09 3.28
C ALA A 12 4.38 -1.20 2.05
N GLY A 13 5.66 -0.91 1.78
CA GLY A 13 6.10 -0.13 0.63
C GLY A 13 6.31 1.36 0.89
N CYS A 14 6.20 1.84 2.14
CA CYS A 14 6.53 3.24 2.50
C CYS A 14 8.04 3.50 2.45
N ASN A 15 8.83 2.57 2.98
CA ASN A 15 10.29 2.63 3.00
C ASN A 15 10.85 1.21 3.26
N PRO A 16 11.44 0.52 2.28
CA PRO A 16 11.83 0.97 0.94
C PRO A 16 10.65 1.04 -0.07
N PRO A 17 10.75 1.87 -1.13
CA PRO A 17 9.71 1.96 -2.17
C PRO A 17 9.48 0.63 -2.88
N ALA A 18 8.26 0.41 -3.40
CA ALA A 18 7.84 -0.89 -3.94
C ALA A 18 8.77 -1.41 -5.07
N VAL A 19 9.41 -0.51 -5.82
CA VAL A 19 10.35 -0.86 -6.90
C VAL A 19 11.71 -1.36 -6.42
N SER A 20 12.16 -0.99 -5.22
CA SER A 20 13.46 -1.40 -4.69
C SER A 20 13.40 -2.67 -3.83
N ILE A 21 12.23 -3.29 -3.71
CA ILE A 21 12.06 -4.56 -3.00
C ILE A 21 12.72 -5.70 -3.81
N PRO A 22 13.67 -6.45 -3.23
CA PRO A 22 14.34 -7.55 -3.91
C PRO A 22 13.35 -8.60 -4.42
N ARG A 23 13.62 -9.18 -5.61
CA ARG A 23 12.74 -10.18 -6.25
C ARG A 23 12.34 -11.33 -5.30
N GLY A 24 13.26 -11.82 -4.48
CA GLY A 24 13.02 -12.92 -3.53
C GLY A 24 12.05 -12.58 -2.39
N TYR A 25 11.90 -11.31 -2.03
CA TYR A 25 10.98 -10.86 -0.96
C TYR A 25 9.72 -10.18 -1.50
N LYS A 26 9.57 -10.11 -2.82
CA LYS A 26 8.42 -9.44 -3.46
C LYS A 26 7.08 -10.09 -3.12
N TRP A 27 7.07 -11.41 -2.91
CA TRP A 27 5.87 -12.13 -2.48
C TRP A 27 5.35 -11.63 -1.13
N LEU A 28 6.26 -11.28 -0.20
CA LEU A 28 5.89 -10.79 1.12
C LEU A 28 5.17 -9.44 1.02
N HIS A 29 5.63 -8.58 0.11
CA HIS A 29 4.96 -7.33 -0.22
C HIS A 29 3.52 -7.54 -0.72
N TYR A 30 3.25 -8.55 -1.56
CA TYR A 30 1.90 -8.85 -2.04
C TYR A 30 0.99 -9.50 -0.98
N VAL A 31 1.56 -10.24 -0.04
CA VAL A 31 0.81 -10.92 1.03
C VAL A 31 0.36 -9.94 2.11
N ILE A 32 1.15 -8.90 2.37
CA ILE A 32 0.90 -7.99 3.50
C ILE A 32 -0.29 -7.07 3.20
N PRO A 33 -1.36 -7.10 4.02
CA PRO A 33 -2.53 -6.25 3.81
C PRO A 33 -2.19 -4.75 3.93
N ASN A 34 -1.25 -4.38 4.79
CA ASN A 34 -0.85 -2.99 5.01
C ASN A 34 -0.38 -2.27 3.73
N LYS A 35 0.18 -2.99 2.76
CA LYS A 35 0.51 -2.44 1.43
C LYS A 35 -0.73 -1.82 0.78
N TYR A 36 -1.83 -2.56 0.75
CA TYR A 36 -3.06 -2.14 0.07
C TYR A 36 -3.71 -0.95 0.79
N ALA A 37 -3.63 -0.91 2.11
CA ALA A 37 -4.12 0.23 2.91
C ALA A 37 -3.29 1.49 2.63
N PHE A 38 -1.96 1.39 2.68
CA PHE A 38 -1.07 2.51 2.38
C PHE A 38 -1.25 3.02 0.95
N SER A 39 -1.24 2.11 -0.03
CA SER A 39 -1.44 2.44 -1.44
C SER A 39 -2.78 3.14 -1.67
N SER A 40 -3.85 2.72 -1.01
CA SER A 40 -5.17 3.34 -1.15
C SER A 40 -5.21 4.75 -0.55
N LEU A 41 -4.69 4.92 0.67
CA LEU A 41 -4.63 6.23 1.33
C LEU A 41 -3.78 7.23 0.53
N ALA A 42 -2.61 6.80 0.08
CA ALA A 42 -1.73 7.61 -0.75
C ALA A 42 -2.39 7.96 -2.10
N ALA A 43 -3.07 7.01 -2.75
CA ALA A 43 -3.78 7.25 -4.00
C ALA A 43 -4.97 8.22 -3.84
N ILE A 44 -5.68 8.19 -2.71
CA ILE A 44 -6.77 9.14 -2.42
C ILE A 44 -6.23 10.56 -2.25
N VAL A 45 -5.12 10.72 -1.52
CA VAL A 45 -4.59 12.06 -1.18
C VAL A 45 -3.76 12.66 -2.32
N PHE A 46 -3.02 11.82 -3.06
CA PHE A 46 -2.00 12.27 -4.01
C PHE A 46 -2.19 11.73 -5.43
N GLY A 47 -3.10 10.79 -5.65
CA GLY A 47 -3.31 10.16 -6.95
C GLY A 47 -4.18 10.97 -7.91
N ASP A 48 -4.81 12.04 -7.44
CA ASP A 48 -5.71 12.87 -8.25
C ASP A 48 -5.00 14.13 -8.77
N CYS A 49 -5.04 14.31 -10.10
CA CYS A 49 -4.55 15.48 -10.81
C CYS A 49 -5.26 15.56 -12.17
N PRO A 50 -6.45 16.18 -12.23
CA PRO A 50 -7.21 16.35 -13.48
C PRO A 50 -6.63 17.49 -14.32
N SER A 51 -6.48 17.29 -15.63
CA SER A 51 -5.95 18.30 -16.57
C SER A 51 -6.82 19.56 -16.71
N ASP A 52 -8.11 19.49 -16.36
CA ASP A 52 -9.07 20.60 -16.40
C ASP A 52 -9.33 21.23 -15.02
N GLY A 53 -8.62 20.81 -13.97
CA GLY A 53 -8.80 21.33 -12.62
C GLY A 53 -7.99 22.60 -12.34
N ASP A 54 -8.37 23.33 -11.29
CA ASP A 54 -7.75 24.57 -10.81
C ASP A 54 -6.29 24.40 -10.30
N GLY A 55 -5.62 23.28 -10.61
CA GLY A 55 -4.25 22.95 -10.20
C GLY A 55 -4.05 22.78 -8.69
N ASN A 56 -5.12 22.86 -7.90
CA ASN A 56 -5.06 22.95 -6.44
C ASN A 56 -5.00 21.58 -5.72
N GLN A 57 -5.09 20.46 -6.47
CA GLN A 57 -4.86 19.13 -5.90
C GLN A 57 -3.37 18.89 -5.63
N ARG A 58 -3.07 18.29 -4.48
CA ARG A 58 -1.69 17.98 -4.06
C ARG A 58 -0.97 17.04 -5.03
N GLY A 59 -1.68 16.21 -5.80
CA GLY A 59 -1.09 15.34 -6.82
C GLY A 59 -0.46 16.09 -7.99
N CYS A 60 -0.93 17.30 -8.31
CA CYS A 60 -0.39 18.16 -9.37
C CYS A 60 0.83 18.98 -8.95
N GLN A 61 1.17 18.99 -7.65
CA GLN A 61 2.28 19.78 -7.16
C GLN A 61 3.60 19.21 -7.69
N GLN A 62 4.39 20.05 -8.37
CA GLN A 62 5.74 19.69 -8.80
C GLN A 62 6.65 19.52 -7.60
N MET A 63 7.50 18.49 -7.63
CA MET A 63 8.52 18.28 -6.63
C MET A 63 9.68 19.27 -6.83
N THR A 64 10.07 19.96 -5.76
CA THR A 64 11.25 20.83 -5.73
C THR A 64 12.33 20.21 -4.86
N GLY A 65 13.61 20.37 -5.25
CA GLY A 65 14.75 19.82 -4.50
C GLY A 65 14.93 18.30 -4.61
N THR A 66 14.52 17.72 -5.73
CA THR A 66 14.62 16.28 -6.00
C THR A 66 16.09 15.85 -6.10
N PRO A 67 16.49 14.68 -5.52
CA PRO A 67 17.85 14.17 -5.68
C PRO A 67 18.20 13.92 -7.15
N PRO A 68 19.49 14.05 -7.56
CA PRO A 68 19.94 14.06 -8.97
C PRO A 68 19.70 12.76 -9.76
N GLY A 69 19.11 11.74 -9.14
CA GLY A 69 18.69 10.49 -9.79
C GLY A 69 17.25 10.50 -10.30
N LEU A 70 16.48 11.57 -10.10
CA LEU A 70 15.10 11.71 -10.55
C LEU A 70 14.95 12.83 -11.59
N PRO A 71 13.99 12.73 -12.54
CA PRO A 71 13.76 13.78 -13.53
C PRO A 71 13.27 15.07 -12.86
N ASP A 72 13.85 16.21 -13.25
CA ASP A 72 13.41 17.53 -12.82
C ASP A 72 12.01 17.84 -13.37
N GLY A 73 11.14 18.44 -12.54
CA GLY A 73 9.78 18.85 -12.92
C GLY A 73 8.71 17.76 -12.84
N MET A 74 9.02 16.59 -12.28
CA MET A 74 8.04 15.52 -12.02
C MET A 74 6.95 15.95 -11.03
N THR A 75 5.70 15.55 -11.30
CA THR A 75 4.56 15.74 -10.38
C THR A 75 4.56 14.70 -9.26
N LEU A 76 3.96 15.05 -8.11
CA LEU A 76 3.83 14.11 -6.99
C LEU A 76 3.09 12.82 -7.36
N LYS A 77 2.08 12.91 -8.22
CA LYS A 77 1.38 11.74 -8.78
C LYS A 77 2.35 10.81 -9.51
N GLU A 78 3.16 11.35 -10.41
CA GLU A 78 4.04 10.56 -11.28
C GLU A 78 5.19 9.91 -10.50
N TYR A 79 5.66 10.57 -9.44
CA TYR A 79 6.58 9.98 -8.47
C TYR A 79 5.99 8.76 -7.76
N LEU A 80 4.74 8.86 -7.28
CA LEU A 80 4.06 7.77 -6.59
C LEU A 80 3.74 6.60 -7.52
N GLU A 81 3.38 6.88 -8.76
CA GLU A 81 3.15 5.85 -9.77
C GLU A 81 4.45 5.12 -10.13
N THR A 82 5.55 5.86 -10.31
CA THR A 82 6.83 5.28 -10.75
C THR A 82 7.57 4.56 -9.62
N ASN A 83 7.65 5.15 -8.42
CA ASN A 83 8.45 4.60 -7.32
C ASN A 83 7.63 3.69 -6.39
N PHE A 84 6.36 4.01 -6.19
CA PHE A 84 5.51 3.29 -5.25
C PHE A 84 4.46 2.40 -5.93
N LEU A 85 4.34 2.46 -7.27
CA LEU A 85 3.33 1.72 -8.05
C LEU A 85 1.91 2.00 -7.57
N ILE A 86 1.66 3.23 -7.10
CA ILE A 86 0.38 3.65 -6.52
C ILE A 86 -0.44 4.31 -7.63
N LYS A 87 -1.53 3.65 -8.03
CA LYS A 87 -2.49 4.14 -9.02
C LYS A 87 -3.81 4.53 -8.38
N HIS A 88 -4.38 5.65 -8.82
CA HIS A 88 -5.70 6.09 -8.37
C HIS A 88 -6.82 5.14 -8.84
N SER A 89 -6.67 4.53 -10.03
CA SER A 89 -7.63 3.53 -10.54
C SER A 89 -7.76 2.28 -9.67
N ASP A 90 -6.71 1.95 -8.90
CA ASP A 90 -6.62 0.67 -8.20
C ASP A 90 -7.13 0.75 -6.75
N ILE A 91 -7.58 1.93 -6.29
CA ILE A 91 -8.09 2.15 -4.92
C ILE A 91 -9.16 1.10 -4.57
N TRP A 92 -10.16 0.95 -5.43
CA TRP A 92 -11.26 0.01 -5.19
C TRP A 92 -10.81 -1.46 -5.18
N SER A 93 -9.87 -1.82 -6.04
CA SER A 93 -9.31 -3.18 -6.06
C SER A 93 -8.52 -3.47 -4.78
N ASN A 94 -7.67 -2.52 -4.35
CA ASN A 94 -6.89 -2.61 -3.12
C ASN A 94 -7.79 -2.70 -1.87
N VAL A 95 -8.86 -1.91 -1.80
CA VAL A 95 -9.85 -1.99 -0.72
C VAL A 95 -10.58 -3.33 -0.72
N GLY A 96 -10.96 -3.85 -1.91
CA GLY A 96 -11.55 -5.17 -2.03
C GLY A 96 -10.65 -6.28 -1.48
N ILE A 97 -9.35 -6.24 -1.79
CA ILE A 97 -8.35 -7.19 -1.28
C ILE A 97 -8.26 -7.13 0.25
N LEU A 98 -8.30 -5.93 0.86
CA LEU A 98 -8.31 -5.77 2.31
C LEU A 98 -9.53 -6.43 2.95
N ILE A 99 -10.72 -6.23 2.39
CA ILE A 99 -11.97 -6.82 2.89
C ILE A 99 -11.89 -8.35 2.83
N ILE A 100 -11.39 -8.91 1.73
CA ILE A 100 -11.18 -10.35 1.57
C ILE A 100 -10.22 -10.88 2.65
N TRP A 101 -9.10 -10.19 2.88
CA TRP A 101 -8.14 -10.57 3.93
C TRP A 101 -8.76 -10.59 5.32
N ILE A 102 -9.55 -9.57 5.67
CA ILE A 102 -10.27 -9.50 6.94
C ILE A 102 -11.25 -10.68 7.04
N ALA A 103 -12.02 -10.95 6.00
CA ALA A 103 -12.99 -12.04 5.97
C ALA A 103 -12.31 -13.41 6.17
N VAL A 104 -11.18 -13.67 5.50
CA VAL A 104 -10.39 -14.90 5.67
C VAL A 104 -9.86 -15.04 7.09
N LEU A 105 -9.29 -14.00 7.67
CA LEU A 105 -8.80 -14.03 9.05
C LEU A 105 -9.93 -14.27 10.06
N ARG A 106 -11.10 -13.68 9.84
CA ARG A 106 -12.29 -13.90 10.67
C ARG A 106 -12.77 -15.34 10.55
N LEU A 107 -12.84 -15.89 9.34
CA LEU A 107 -13.21 -17.29 9.11
C LEU A 107 -12.22 -18.25 9.79
N LEU A 108 -10.92 -18.02 9.61
CA LEU A 108 -9.87 -18.81 10.28
C LEU A 108 -9.95 -18.72 11.80
N SER A 109 -10.27 -17.54 12.35
CA SER A 109 -10.48 -17.34 13.79
C SER A 109 -11.70 -18.13 14.30
N LEU A 110 -12.80 -18.12 13.56
CA LEU A 110 -14.00 -18.90 13.90
C LEU A 110 -13.73 -20.41 13.82
N LEU A 111 -12.99 -20.85 12.80
CA LEU A 111 -12.56 -22.24 12.67
C LEU A 111 -11.61 -22.64 13.81
N ALA A 112 -10.66 -21.78 14.18
CA ALA A 112 -9.77 -22.03 15.31
C ALA A 112 -10.56 -22.14 16.62
N LEU A 113 -11.52 -21.26 16.88
CA LEU A 113 -12.38 -21.37 18.07
C LEU A 113 -13.22 -22.64 18.07
N ARG A 114 -13.69 -23.09 16.89
CA ARG A 114 -14.53 -24.29 16.76
C ARG A 114 -13.73 -25.59 16.90
N TYR A 115 -12.53 -25.66 16.33
CA TYR A 115 -11.74 -26.90 16.21
C TYR A 115 -10.52 -26.95 17.12
N VAL A 116 -9.89 -25.80 17.37
CA VAL A 116 -8.80 -25.62 18.35
C VAL A 116 -9.41 -25.14 19.68
N ASN A 117 -10.56 -25.71 20.06
CA ASN A 117 -11.07 -25.50 21.41
C ASN A 117 -10.24 -26.35 22.38
N HIS A 118 -9.13 -25.80 22.87
CA HIS A 118 -8.28 -26.38 23.93
C HIS A 118 -8.93 -26.23 25.33
N GLN A 119 -10.26 -26.31 25.40
CA GLN A 119 -11.04 -26.36 26.64
C GLN A 119 -11.64 -27.76 26.81
N ARG A 120 -10.79 -28.79 26.76
CA ARG A 120 -11.16 -30.15 27.23
C ARG A 120 -10.33 -30.46 28.48
N LYS A 121 -10.99 -30.24 29.63
CA LYS A 121 -10.66 -30.58 31.03
C LYS A 121 -9.33 -30.09 31.58
#